data_AF-A0A8J7C2Q9-F1
#
_entry.id   AF-A0A8J7C2Q9-F1
#
_cell.length_a   1.000
_cell.length_b   1.000
_cell.length_c   1.000
_cell.angle_alpha   90.00
_cell.angle_beta   90.00
_cell.angle_gamma   90.00
#
_symmetry.space_group_name_H-M   'P 1'
#
loop_
_entity.id
_entity.type
_entity.pdbx_description
1 polymer ?
#
loop_
_entity_poly.entity_id
_entity_poly.type
_entity_poly.pdbx_seq_one_letter_code
_entity_poly.pdbx_strand_id
1 'polypeptide(L)'
;MMRRRWTWLALAVGLAVLAAVSAPVSAQEGPATGEEQRNEAVEKILREQQEMLQGQRFTYDPAARRDPFLSLLEKVPLKKGPRPQGVSGMLVSEIDLVGVIRDAADGNVAFFSGSDNKGYFLRVGDEVYDGTLIAIDSRSGAVTFRQQVDDPRLIKPYRDVEKRLTAEGDIQ
;
A
#
# COMPACT_ATOMS: atom_id res chain seq x y z
N MET A 1 -5.07 87.98 45.21
CA MET A 1 -5.34 89.17 44.38
C MET A 1 -5.30 88.71 42.92
N MET A 2 -6.44 88.66 42.22
CA MET A 2 -6.83 89.66 41.20
C MET A 2 -5.69 89.88 40.21
N ARG A 3 -5.78 89.59 38.91
CA ARG A 3 -6.88 89.86 37.97
C ARG A 3 -6.51 89.33 36.58
N ARG A 4 -7.52 88.76 35.91
CA ARG A 4 -7.99 89.02 34.52
C ARG A 4 -7.02 89.00 33.32
N ARG A 5 -7.49 88.22 32.31
CA ARG A 5 -7.80 88.57 30.90
C ARG A 5 -6.63 89.06 30.03
N TRP A 6 -6.48 88.71 28.76
CA TRP A 6 -7.38 88.88 27.60
C TRP A 6 -6.56 88.36 26.40
N THR A 7 -7.03 87.43 25.55
CA THR A 7 -7.50 87.70 24.16
C THR A 7 -6.59 88.59 23.31
N TRP A 8 -6.28 88.38 22.03
CA TRP A 8 -6.60 87.43 20.94
C TRP A 8 -5.74 87.94 19.74
N LEU A 9 -5.51 87.11 18.71
CA LEU A 9 -5.22 87.49 17.30
C LEU A 9 -3.88 88.25 17.03
N ALA A 10 -3.15 88.10 15.93
CA ALA A 10 -3.38 87.51 14.61
C ALA A 10 -2.03 87.40 13.86
N LEU A 11 -2.03 86.62 12.76
CA LEU A 11 -1.28 86.85 11.51
C LEU A 11 0.28 86.80 11.59
N ALA A 12 1.04 86.29 10.63
CA ALA A 12 0.79 85.78 9.28
C ALA A 12 2.06 85.05 8.80
N VAL A 13 1.87 83.99 8.02
CA VAL A 13 2.52 83.75 6.71
C VAL A 13 4.05 83.62 6.63
N GLY A 14 4.50 82.53 5.98
CA GLY A 14 5.80 82.46 5.29
C GLY A 14 6.59 81.20 5.65
N LEU A 15 6.17 80.03 5.18
CA LEU A 15 6.81 79.30 4.07
C LEU A 15 8.24 78.79 4.38
N ALA A 16 8.26 77.53 4.81
CA ALA A 16 9.19 76.45 4.47
C ALA A 16 10.71 76.73 4.40
N VAL A 17 11.48 76.06 5.28
CA VAL A 17 12.58 75.17 4.86
C VAL A 17 12.69 74.02 5.85
N LEU A 18 12.74 72.80 5.30
CA LEU A 18 13.06 71.53 5.93
C LEU A 18 14.30 71.62 6.84
N ALA A 19 14.16 71.24 8.10
CA ALA A 19 15.25 70.66 8.87
C ALA A 19 14.82 69.25 9.29
N ALA A 20 15.44 68.26 8.66
CA ALA A 20 15.25 66.85 8.93
C ALA A 20 15.57 66.57 10.41
N VAL A 21 14.53 66.31 11.20
CA VAL A 21 14.68 65.73 12.53
C VAL A 21 14.90 64.25 12.31
N SER A 22 16.16 63.81 12.42
CA SER A 22 16.47 62.39 12.65
C SER A 22 15.84 61.97 13.98
N ALA A 23 14.60 61.50 13.93
CA ALA A 23 14.07 60.66 14.98
C ALA A 23 14.76 59.29 14.85
N PRO A 24 15.22 58.68 15.95
CA PRO A 24 15.57 57.27 15.90
C PRO A 24 14.27 56.53 15.55
N VAL A 25 14.26 55.87 14.38
CA VAL A 25 13.36 54.75 14.17
C VAL A 25 13.76 53.74 15.22
N SER A 26 13.01 53.69 16.32
CA SER A 26 12.96 52.49 17.14
C SER A 26 12.57 51.37 16.19
N ALA A 27 13.53 50.51 15.88
CA ALA A 27 13.26 49.22 15.28
C ALA A 27 12.25 48.56 16.20
N GLN A 28 10.98 48.54 15.76
CA GLN A 28 9.97 47.73 16.41
C GLN A 28 10.32 46.30 16.04
N GLU A 29 11.15 45.70 16.88
CA GLU A 29 11.40 44.27 16.92
C GLU A 29 10.03 43.61 17.09
N GLY A 30 9.53 43.04 15.99
CA GLY A 30 8.31 42.26 16.00
C GLY A 30 8.48 41.11 17.00
N PRO A 31 7.41 40.71 17.69
CA PRO A 31 7.53 39.79 18.80
C PRO A 31 8.02 38.43 18.29
N ALA A 32 9.28 38.09 18.56
CA ALA A 32 9.80 36.72 18.50
C ALA A 32 8.97 35.78 19.41
N THR A 33 8.29 36.34 20.42
CA THR A 33 7.29 35.66 21.26
C THR A 33 6.05 35.19 20.51
N GLY A 34 5.73 35.74 19.33
CA GLY A 34 4.58 35.34 18.54
C GLY A 34 4.82 34.11 17.66
N GLU A 35 6.08 33.75 17.41
CA GLU A 35 6.45 32.56 16.63
C GLU A 35 6.49 31.31 17.52
N GLU A 36 7.05 31.42 18.72
CA GLU A 36 7.04 30.32 19.71
C GLU A 36 5.62 29.94 20.13
N GLN A 37 4.76 30.93 20.44
CA GLN A 37 3.35 30.68 20.78
C GLN A 37 2.56 30.03 19.63
N ARG A 38 2.91 30.36 18.38
CA ARG A 38 2.29 29.79 17.19
C ARG A 38 2.76 28.35 16.96
N ASN A 39 4.04 28.08 17.21
CA ASN A 39 4.62 26.73 17.13
C ASN A 39 4.02 25.80 18.21
N GLU A 40 3.89 26.28 19.45
CA GLU A 40 3.22 25.54 20.53
C GLU A 40 1.74 25.26 20.22
N ALA A 41 1.03 26.24 19.64
CA ALA A 41 -0.35 26.04 19.21
C ALA A 41 -0.47 24.99 18.08
N VAL A 42 0.45 25.00 17.13
CA VAL A 42 0.51 23.99 16.05
C VAL A 42 0.81 22.60 16.62
N GLU A 43 1.73 22.49 17.57
CA GLU A 43 2.09 21.23 18.19
C GLU A 43 0.94 20.64 19.02
N LYS A 44 0.19 21.51 19.72
CA LYS A 44 -1.03 21.13 20.46
C LYS A 44 -2.13 20.63 19.53
N ILE A 45 -2.36 21.31 18.40
CA ILE A 45 -3.33 20.91 17.37
C ILE A 45 -2.96 19.56 16.74
N LEU A 46 -1.67 19.32 16.49
CA LEU A 46 -1.19 18.07 15.90
C LEU A 46 -1.36 16.89 16.88
N ARG A 47 -1.10 17.14 18.17
CA ARG A 47 -1.28 16.15 19.24
C ARG A 47 -2.76 15.79 19.45
N GLU A 48 -3.63 16.79 19.50
CA GLU A 48 -5.09 16.58 19.59
C GLU A 48 -5.62 15.82 18.37
N GLN A 49 -5.15 16.14 17.15
CA GLN A 49 -5.50 15.38 15.95
C GLN A 49 -5.00 13.92 16.00
N GLN A 50 -3.79 13.68 16.50
CA GLN A 50 -3.27 12.32 16.68
C GLN A 50 -4.10 11.52 17.69
N GLU A 51 -4.52 12.13 18.80
CA GLU A 51 -5.38 11.49 19.79
C GLU A 51 -6.78 11.19 19.23
N MET A 52 -7.35 12.11 18.43
CA MET A 52 -8.61 11.89 17.73
C MET A 52 -8.53 10.78 16.68
N LEU A 53 -7.41 10.67 15.94
CA LEU A 53 -7.18 9.60 14.96
C LEU A 53 -6.92 8.24 15.61
N GLN A 54 -6.40 8.22 16.83
CA GLN A 54 -6.20 7.00 17.63
C GLN A 54 -7.49 6.55 18.34
N GLY A 55 -8.42 7.49 18.59
CA GLY A 55 -9.72 7.24 19.19
C GLY A 55 -10.73 6.63 18.22
N GLN A 56 -11.00 5.34 18.40
CA GLN A 56 -12.12 4.58 17.81
C GLN A 56 -12.04 4.37 16.28
N ARG A 57 -11.44 3.23 15.93
CA ARG A 57 -11.79 2.55 14.68
C ARG A 57 -13.21 2.02 14.81
N PHE A 58 -14.15 2.64 14.10
CA PHE A 58 -15.50 2.12 13.99
C PHE A 58 -15.49 0.92 13.05
N THR A 59 -15.50 -0.28 13.62
CA THR A 59 -15.72 -1.52 12.87
C THR A 59 -17.22 -1.84 12.91
N TYR A 60 -17.83 -1.94 11.74
CA TYR A 60 -19.23 -2.32 11.61
C TYR A 60 -19.39 -3.83 11.84
N ASP A 61 -20.23 -4.22 12.82
CA ASP A 61 -20.62 -5.60 13.09
C ASP A 61 -22.09 -5.81 12.68
N PRO A 62 -22.37 -6.55 11.60
CA PRO A 62 -23.73 -6.77 11.12
C PRO A 62 -24.57 -7.74 11.98
N ALA A 63 -24.12 -8.17 13.16
CA ALA A 63 -24.90 -8.97 14.12
C ALA A 63 -25.65 -10.16 13.47
N ALA A 64 -24.94 -10.89 12.60
CA ALA A 64 -25.42 -12.04 11.84
C ALA A 64 -26.51 -11.80 10.78
N ARG A 65 -26.89 -10.56 10.47
CA ARG A 65 -27.77 -10.22 9.32
C ARG A 65 -26.94 -9.84 8.10
N ARG A 66 -27.46 -10.06 6.89
CA ARG A 66 -26.80 -9.60 5.65
C ARG A 66 -27.02 -8.09 5.52
N ASP A 67 -25.93 -7.34 5.46
CA ASP A 67 -25.95 -5.87 5.38
C ASP A 67 -26.55 -5.44 4.03
N PRO A 68 -27.60 -4.58 4.02
CA PRO A 68 -28.17 -4.04 2.79
C PRO A 68 -27.22 -3.14 2.00
N PHE A 69 -26.12 -2.68 2.60
CA PHE A 69 -25.13 -1.80 1.97
C PHE A 69 -23.89 -2.56 1.45
N LEU A 70 -23.73 -3.85 1.79
CA LEU A 70 -22.73 -4.70 1.19
C LEU A 70 -23.27 -5.31 -0.12
N SER A 71 -22.51 -5.16 -1.20
CA SER A 71 -22.92 -5.66 -2.51
C SER A 71 -23.03 -7.18 -2.50
N LEU A 72 -24.13 -7.74 -3.02
CA LEU A 72 -24.30 -9.20 -3.12
C LEU A 72 -23.22 -9.86 -4.00
N LEU A 73 -22.64 -9.10 -4.93
CA LEU A 73 -21.59 -9.52 -5.86
C LEU A 73 -20.20 -9.53 -5.19
N GLU A 74 -20.05 -8.86 -4.06
CA GLU A 74 -18.80 -8.78 -3.34
C GLU A 74 -18.61 -10.10 -2.59
N LYS A 75 -17.84 -11.01 -3.21
CA LYS A 75 -17.43 -12.24 -2.56
C LYS A 75 -16.55 -11.86 -1.37
N VAL A 76 -16.98 -12.21 -0.17
CA VAL A 76 -16.09 -12.23 1.00
C VAL A 76 -14.91 -13.13 0.61
N PRO A 77 -13.67 -12.63 0.63
CA PRO A 77 -12.52 -13.47 0.30
C PRO A 77 -12.52 -14.60 1.33
N LEU A 78 -12.83 -15.82 0.86
CA LEU A 78 -12.57 -17.02 1.63
C LEU A 78 -11.08 -17.02 1.86
N LYS A 79 -10.64 -16.61 3.06
CA LYS A 79 -9.26 -16.76 3.47
C LYS A 79 -8.98 -18.26 3.46
N LYS A 80 -8.45 -18.75 2.34
CA LYS A 80 -7.85 -20.07 2.23
C LYS A 80 -6.89 -20.13 3.42
N GLY A 81 -7.03 -21.17 4.25
CA GLY A 81 -6.28 -21.29 5.50
C GLY A 81 -4.77 -21.17 5.30
N PRO A 82 -3.98 -21.22 6.38
CA PRO A 82 -2.53 -21.23 6.28
C PRO A 82 -2.09 -22.29 5.26
N ARG A 83 -1.18 -21.93 4.34
CA ARG A 83 -0.74 -22.84 3.29
C ARG A 83 -0.11 -24.08 3.94
N PRO A 84 -0.48 -25.30 3.51
CA PRO A 84 0.16 -26.51 4.01
C PRO A 84 1.66 -26.50 3.66
N GLN A 85 2.45 -27.31 4.34
CA GLN A 85 3.87 -27.45 4.00
C GLN A 85 4.06 -28.32 2.75
N GLY A 86 5.18 -28.11 2.05
CA GLY A 86 5.53 -28.86 0.84
C GLY A 86 4.78 -28.41 -0.41
N VAL A 87 4.73 -29.28 -1.42
CA VAL A 87 4.28 -28.93 -2.78
C VAL A 87 2.81 -28.50 -2.87
N SER A 88 1.94 -29.07 -2.03
CA SER A 88 0.52 -28.67 -1.97
C SER A 88 0.32 -27.24 -1.43
N GLY A 89 1.34 -26.66 -0.80
CA GLY A 89 1.33 -25.28 -0.32
C GLY A 89 1.99 -24.27 -1.25
N MET A 90 2.66 -24.74 -2.29
CA MET A 90 3.38 -23.90 -3.24
C MET A 90 2.49 -23.53 -4.43
N LEU A 91 2.65 -22.31 -4.94
CA LEU A 91 2.00 -21.88 -6.18
C LEU A 91 2.64 -22.56 -7.40
N VAL A 92 1.90 -22.71 -8.49
CA VAL A 92 2.46 -23.13 -9.80
C VAL A 92 3.62 -22.20 -10.22
N SER A 93 3.59 -20.93 -9.82
CA SER A 93 4.67 -19.96 -10.08
C SER A 93 5.89 -20.11 -9.19
N GLU A 94 5.76 -20.76 -8.03
CA GLU A 94 6.84 -20.95 -7.04
C GLU A 94 7.60 -22.27 -7.25
N ILE A 95 7.17 -23.09 -8.22
CA ILE A 95 7.84 -24.34 -8.59
C ILE A 95 8.44 -24.23 -9.99
N ASP A 96 9.65 -24.77 -10.12
CA ASP A 96 10.39 -24.80 -11.38
C ASP A 96 10.62 -26.22 -11.84
N LEU A 97 10.34 -26.47 -13.12
CA LEU A 97 10.49 -27.78 -13.72
C LEU A 97 11.97 -28.05 -13.98
N VAL A 98 12.52 -29.07 -13.31
CA VAL A 98 13.91 -29.48 -13.44
C VAL A 98 14.06 -30.62 -14.44
N GLY A 99 13.12 -31.57 -14.46
CA GLY A 99 13.22 -32.75 -15.31
C GLY A 99 11.91 -33.49 -15.49
N VAL A 100 11.84 -34.31 -16.54
CA VAL A 100 10.77 -35.30 -16.72
C VAL A 100 11.41 -36.68 -16.87
N ILE A 101 10.99 -37.61 -16.02
CA ILE A 101 11.47 -38.98 -15.97
C ILE A 101 10.39 -39.88 -16.57
N ARG A 102 10.80 -40.79 -17.45
CA ARG A 102 9.91 -41.84 -17.97
C ARG A 102 10.05 -43.06 -17.08
N ASP A 103 9.02 -43.38 -16.32
CA ASP A 103 8.92 -44.67 -15.65
C ASP A 103 8.28 -45.68 -16.59
N ALA A 104 8.91 -46.85 -16.74
CA ALA A 104 8.40 -47.92 -17.59
C ALA A 104 7.18 -48.62 -16.99
N ALA A 105 6.99 -48.54 -15.66
CA ALA A 105 5.91 -49.21 -14.94
C ALA A 105 4.74 -48.26 -14.61
N ASP A 106 5.04 -47.10 -14.03
CA ASP A 106 4.03 -46.21 -13.42
C ASP A 106 3.80 -44.89 -14.19
N GLY A 107 4.30 -44.78 -15.42
CA GLY A 107 4.08 -43.62 -16.30
C GLY A 107 5.06 -42.46 -16.11
N ASN A 108 4.81 -41.33 -16.78
CA ASN A 108 5.72 -40.17 -16.72
C ASN A 108 5.65 -39.50 -15.34
N VAL A 109 6.82 -39.15 -14.79
CA VAL A 109 6.96 -38.42 -13.53
C VAL A 109 7.72 -37.12 -13.81
N ALA A 110 7.24 -36.00 -13.28
CA ALA A 110 7.93 -34.71 -13.38
C ALA A 110 8.67 -34.39 -12.09
N PHE A 111 9.90 -33.89 -12.20
CA PHE A 111 10.74 -33.47 -11.09
C PHE A 111 10.78 -31.94 -11.03
N PHE A 112 10.35 -31.39 -9.90
CA PHE A 112 10.25 -29.95 -9.65
C PHE A 112 11.17 -29.54 -8.50
N SER A 113 11.75 -28.36 -8.61
CA SER A 113 12.36 -27.65 -7.48
C SER A 113 11.32 -26.70 -6.89
N GLY A 114 11.11 -26.79 -5.57
CA GLY A 114 10.29 -25.85 -4.83
C GLY A 114 11.03 -24.57 -4.44
N SER A 115 10.26 -23.56 -4.02
CA SER A 115 10.79 -22.32 -3.44
C SER A 115 11.52 -22.52 -2.11
N ASP A 116 11.36 -23.69 -1.50
CA ASP A 116 12.07 -24.13 -0.30
C ASP A 116 13.38 -24.87 -0.60
N ASN A 117 13.84 -24.85 -1.85
CA ASN A 117 15.02 -25.57 -2.35
C ASN A 117 14.95 -27.09 -2.18
N LYS A 118 13.75 -27.68 -2.09
CA LYS A 118 13.55 -29.13 -2.08
C LYS A 118 13.05 -29.63 -3.43
N GLY A 119 13.44 -30.86 -3.75
CA GLY A 119 12.97 -31.57 -4.94
C GLY A 119 11.66 -32.32 -4.66
N TYR A 120 10.72 -32.25 -5.59
CA TYR A 120 9.43 -32.93 -5.53
C TYR A 120 9.18 -33.71 -6.81
N PHE A 121 8.66 -34.93 -6.67
CA PHE A 121 8.20 -35.75 -7.79
C PHE A 121 6.68 -35.63 -7.89
N LEU A 122 6.19 -35.14 -9.02
CA LEU A 122 4.78 -34.99 -9.30
C LEU A 122 4.33 -35.90 -10.45
N ARG A 123 3.14 -36.47 -10.30
CA ARG A 123 2.42 -37.27 -11.29
C ARG A 123 1.16 -36.54 -11.74
N VAL A 124 0.59 -36.98 -12.85
CA VAL A 124 -0.71 -36.47 -13.31
C VAL A 124 -1.75 -36.75 -12.22
N GLY A 125 -2.46 -35.70 -11.80
CA GLY A 125 -3.42 -35.71 -10.71
C GLY A 125 -2.92 -35.06 -9.43
N ASP A 126 -1.61 -34.86 -9.26
CA ASP A 126 -1.08 -34.22 -8.06
C ASP A 126 -1.46 -32.73 -8.00
N GLU A 127 -1.71 -32.25 -6.78
CA GLU A 127 -2.18 -30.90 -6.52
C GLU A 127 -1.08 -30.00 -5.93
N VAL A 128 -1.05 -28.78 -6.44
CA VAL A 128 -0.33 -27.63 -5.90
C VAL A 128 -1.34 -26.62 -5.36
N TYR A 129 -0.89 -25.56 -4.71
CA TYR A 129 -1.78 -24.68 -3.94
C TYR A 129 -2.90 -24.04 -4.77
N ASP A 130 -2.59 -23.68 -6.02
CA ASP A 130 -3.49 -22.99 -6.94
C ASP A 130 -3.71 -23.75 -8.25
N GLY A 131 -3.34 -25.03 -8.33
CA GLY A 131 -3.53 -25.80 -9.55
C GLY A 131 -3.35 -27.31 -9.41
N THR A 132 -3.68 -28.03 -10.47
CA THR A 132 -3.53 -29.49 -10.55
C THR A 132 -2.74 -29.87 -11.78
N LEU A 133 -1.85 -30.85 -11.64
CA LEU A 133 -1.05 -31.35 -12.75
C LEU A 133 -1.92 -32.24 -13.67
N ILE A 134 -2.19 -31.78 -14.90
CA ILE A 134 -3.10 -32.48 -15.83
C ILE A 134 -2.39 -33.29 -16.91
N ALA A 135 -1.16 -32.91 -17.27
CA ALA A 135 -0.42 -33.59 -18.32
C ALA A 135 1.09 -33.46 -18.14
N ILE A 136 1.81 -34.53 -18.45
CA ILE A 136 3.27 -34.58 -18.49
C ILE A 136 3.66 -35.14 -19.86
N ASP A 137 4.19 -34.27 -20.73
CA ASP A 137 4.73 -34.68 -22.03
C ASP A 137 6.23 -34.91 -21.92
N SER A 138 6.61 -36.19 -21.82
CA SER A 138 8.01 -36.58 -21.74
C SER A 138 8.76 -36.50 -23.07
N ARG A 139 8.10 -36.23 -24.21
CA ARG A 139 8.77 -36.02 -25.50
C ARG A 139 9.20 -34.56 -25.66
N SER A 140 8.31 -33.62 -25.35
CA SER A 140 8.61 -32.19 -25.44
C SER A 140 9.30 -31.64 -24.19
N GLY A 141 9.24 -32.36 -23.06
CA GLY A 141 9.69 -31.84 -21.77
C GLY A 141 8.77 -30.74 -21.24
N ALA A 142 7.52 -30.71 -21.69
CA ALA A 142 6.51 -29.77 -21.24
C ALA A 142 5.57 -30.43 -20.23
N VAL A 143 5.18 -29.65 -19.23
CA VAL A 143 4.27 -30.06 -18.17
C VAL A 143 3.16 -29.04 -18.05
N THR A 144 1.90 -29.49 -18.08
CA THR A 144 0.74 -28.61 -18.08
C THR A 144 0.00 -28.69 -16.76
N PHE A 145 -0.16 -27.54 -16.11
CA PHE A 145 -0.96 -27.37 -14.91
C PHE A 145 -2.28 -26.68 -15.25
N ARG A 146 -3.36 -27.11 -14.63
CA ARG A 146 -4.61 -26.35 -14.60
C ARG A 146 -4.62 -25.48 -13.36
N GLN A 147 -4.35 -24.19 -13.53
CA GLN A 147 -4.32 -23.20 -12.46
C GLN A 147 -5.71 -22.56 -12.28
N GLN A 148 -6.21 -22.52 -11.05
CA GLN A 148 -7.44 -21.82 -10.70
C GLN A 148 -7.18 -20.30 -10.68
N VAL A 149 -8.05 -19.53 -11.33
CA VAL A 149 -7.96 -18.07 -11.44
C VAL A 149 -9.22 -17.46 -10.88
N ASP A 150 -9.09 -16.63 -9.85
CA ASP A 150 -10.20 -15.90 -9.24
C ASP A 150 -10.40 -14.55 -9.93
N ASP A 151 -10.75 -14.57 -11.22
CA ASP A 151 -11.16 -13.38 -11.96
C ASP A 151 -12.60 -13.56 -12.45
N PRO A 152 -13.56 -12.74 -11.98
CA PRO A 152 -14.97 -12.84 -12.35
C PRO A 152 -15.24 -12.53 -13.83
N ARG A 153 -14.27 -11.94 -14.55
CA ARG A 153 -14.41 -11.65 -15.99
C ARG A 153 -14.17 -12.88 -16.86
N LEU A 154 -13.45 -13.89 -16.35
CA LEU A 154 -13.23 -15.11 -17.10
C LEU A 154 -14.46 -16.02 -17.04
N ILE A 155 -14.90 -16.50 -18.22
CA ILE A 155 -15.97 -17.51 -18.32
C ILE A 155 -15.54 -18.82 -17.63
N LYS A 156 -14.25 -19.16 -17.70
CA LYS A 156 -13.66 -20.34 -17.06
C LYS A 156 -12.84 -19.90 -15.84
N PRO A 157 -13.06 -20.46 -14.64
CA PRO A 157 -12.32 -20.09 -13.43
C PRO A 157 -10.91 -20.70 -13.40
N TYR A 158 -10.35 -21.07 -14.55
CA TYR A 158 -9.05 -21.70 -14.66
C TYR A 158 -8.35 -21.31 -15.96
N ARG A 159 -7.02 -21.39 -15.92
CA ARG A 159 -6.13 -21.31 -17.09
C ARG A 159 -5.17 -22.48 -17.08
N ASP A 160 -4.80 -22.95 -18.26
CA ASP A 160 -3.77 -23.98 -18.38
C ASP A 160 -2.40 -23.29 -18.52
N VAL A 161 -1.46 -23.64 -17.65
CA VAL A 161 -0.10 -23.09 -17.59
C VAL A 161 0.87 -24.19 -18.00
N GLU A 162 1.61 -23.95 -19.07
CA GLU A 162 2.68 -24.86 -19.51
C GLU A 162 4.01 -24.42 -18.87
N LYS A 163 4.67 -25.37 -18.21
CA LYS A 163 6.06 -25.26 -17.74
C LYS A 163 6.93 -26.09 -18.66
N ARG A 164 8.03 -25.53 -19.13
CA ARG A 164 9.00 -26.22 -19.98
C ARG A 164 10.35 -26.28 -19.27
N LEU A 165 11.12 -27.31 -19.57
CA LEU A 165 12.52 -27.41 -19.15
C LEU A 165 13.26 -26.17 -19.63
N THR A 166 13.83 -25.42 -18.68
CA THR A 166 14.71 -24.31 -19.00
C THR A 166 16.08 -24.89 -19.26
N ALA A 167 16.57 -24.77 -20.49
CA ALA A 167 17.95 -25.12 -20.78
C ALA A 167 18.86 -24.04 -20.17
N GLU A 168 19.93 -24.46 -19.52
CA GLU A 168 20.86 -23.58 -18.78
C GLU A 168 21.50 -22.46 -19.62
N GLY A 169 21.38 -22.51 -20.96
CA GLY A 169 21.87 -21.49 -21.89
C GLY A 169 20.96 -20.26 -22.11
N ASP A 170 19.72 -20.26 -21.60
CA ASP A 170 18.74 -19.17 -21.82
C ASP A 170 18.67 -18.15 -20.67
N ILE A 171 19.53 -18.28 -19.66
CA ILE A 171 19.61 -17.37 -18.52
C ILE A 171 20.70 -16.33 -18.82
N GLN A 172 20.34 -15.23 -19.50
CA GLN A 172 21.20 -14.05 -19.69
C GLN A 172 20.65 -12.83 -18.96
#